data_AF-A0A7S2WHM1-F1
#
_entry.id   AF-A0A7S2WHM1-F1
#
_cell.length_a   1.000
_cell.length_b   1.000
_cell.length_c   1.000
_cell.angle_alpha   90.00
_cell.angle_beta   90.00
_cell.angle_gamma   90.00
#
_symmetry.space_group_name_H-M   'P 1'
#
loop_
_entity.id
_entity.type
_entity.pdbx_description
1 polymer ?
#
loop_
_entity_poly.entity_id
_entity_poly.type
_entity_poly.pdbx_seq_one_letter_code
_entity_poly.pdbx_strand_id
1 'polypeptide(L)'
;MALTEEQRERMRMNRERALEIRRKKMEEAADEAAKKKDSAKGKGIHSISGVNNNNNKRGGDDEKAVLLEEEEDVELEEFEIGVSQFVTKREAMQTYCLPDATLSICPFIERDNPRNKNWNTMKLFYRSDIRRRARERHGGILGLVEERNKRKRKQLERDLENNKDIFKRNKT
;
A
#
# COMPACT_ATOMS: atom_id res chain seq x y z
N MET A 1 -34.80 1.28 5.33
CA MET A 1 -34.91 2.38 6.31
C MET A 1 -34.32 3.63 5.69
N ALA A 2 -35.10 4.69 5.55
CA ALA A 2 -34.59 5.97 5.04
C ALA A 2 -33.84 6.71 6.16
N LEU A 3 -32.69 7.30 5.84
CA LEU A 3 -31.94 8.16 6.75
C LEU A 3 -32.81 9.34 7.18
N THR A 4 -32.82 9.60 8.49
CA THR A 4 -33.52 10.75 9.06
C THR A 4 -32.89 12.04 8.55
N GLU A 5 -33.69 13.11 8.49
CA GLU A 5 -33.27 14.40 7.96
C GLU A 5 -32.05 14.96 8.71
N GLU A 6 -32.05 14.79 10.04
CA GLU A 6 -30.94 15.16 10.92
C GLU A 6 -29.64 14.38 10.62
N GLN A 7 -29.74 13.09 10.26
CA GLN A 7 -28.56 12.31 9.88
C GLN A 7 -27.98 12.76 8.55
N ARG A 8 -28.83 13.14 7.58
CA ARG A 8 -28.37 13.68 6.30
C ARG A 8 -27.67 15.02 6.47
N GLU A 9 -28.19 15.89 7.34
CA GLU A 9 -27.60 17.19 7.65
C GLU A 9 -26.22 17.04 8.28
N ARG A 10 -26.06 16.10 9.23
CA ARG A 10 -24.74 15.80 9.83
C ARG A 10 -23.75 15.27 8.80
N MET A 11 -24.18 14.41 7.88
CA MET A 11 -23.31 13.93 6.80
C MET A 11 -22.91 15.07 5.85
N ARG A 12 -23.83 16.00 5.55
CA ARG A 12 -23.54 17.18 4.71
C ARG A 12 -22.49 18.07 5.37
N MET A 13 -22.69 18.41 6.65
CA MET A 13 -21.77 19.25 7.42
C MET A 13 -20.40 18.60 7.59
N ASN A 14 -20.34 17.28 7.86
CA ASN A 14 -19.06 16.57 7.95
C ASN A 14 -18.33 16.54 6.60
N ARG A 15 -19.06 16.36 5.50
CA ARG A 15 -18.49 16.39 4.15
C ARG A 15 -17.93 17.78 3.81
N GLU A 16 -18.67 18.83 4.14
CA GLU A 16 -18.26 20.22 3.90
C GLU A 16 -17.01 20.57 4.71
N ARG A 17 -16.99 20.23 6.00
CA ARG A 17 -15.83 20.44 6.87
C ARG A 17 -14.60 19.66 6.40
N ALA A 18 -14.78 18.43 5.91
CA ALA A 18 -13.68 17.63 5.38
C ALA A 18 -13.08 18.25 4.11
N LEU A 19 -13.91 18.79 3.22
CA LEU A 19 -13.45 19.49 2.01
C LEU A 19 -12.68 20.77 2.35
N GLU A 20 -13.13 21.52 3.35
CA GLU A 20 -12.46 22.75 3.77
C GLU A 20 -11.10 22.49 4.42
N ILE A 21 -11.00 21.45 5.25
CA ILE A 21 -9.71 20.99 5.82
C ILE A 21 -8.75 20.59 4.70
N ARG A 22 -9.23 19.89 3.66
CA ARG A 22 -8.40 19.47 2.53
C ARG A 22 -7.89 20.66 1.72
N ARG A 23 -8.76 21.63 1.43
CA ARG A 23 -8.39 22.86 0.73
C ARG A 23 -7.34 23.65 1.50
N LYS A 24 -7.53 23.82 2.81
CA LYS A 24 -6.57 24.55 3.66
C LYS A 24 -5.19 23.88 3.70
N LYS A 25 -5.14 22.55 3.83
CA LYS A 25 -3.87 21.81 3.77
C LYS A 25 -3.16 21.91 2.43
N MET A 26 -3.92 21.95 1.33
CA MET A 26 -3.35 22.10 -0.01
C MET A 26 -2.75 23.49 -0.20
N GLU A 27 -3.42 24.54 0.30
CA GLU A 27 -2.92 25.92 0.28
C GLU A 27 -1.64 26.07 1.13
N GLU A 28 -1.65 25.54 2.35
CA GLU A 28 -0.45 25.53 3.23
C GLU A 28 0.73 24.78 2.61
N ALA A 29 0.48 23.64 1.95
CA ALA A 29 1.53 22.86 1.27
C ALA A 29 2.09 23.59 0.03
N ALA A 30 1.24 24.31 -0.71
CA ALA A 30 1.68 25.11 -1.85
C ALA A 30 2.58 26.28 -1.41
N ASP A 31 2.24 26.96 -0.32
CA ASP A 31 3.04 28.04 0.26
C ASP A 31 4.40 27.53 0.78
N GLU A 32 4.44 26.35 1.42
CA GLU A 32 5.68 25.72 1.84
C GLU A 32 6.58 25.31 0.66
N ALA A 33 5.99 24.82 -0.42
CA ALA A 33 6.71 24.46 -1.63
C ALA A 33 7.31 25.68 -2.34
N ALA A 34 6.60 26.81 -2.35
CA ALA A 34 7.11 28.08 -2.87
C ALA A 34 8.34 28.58 -2.08
N LYS A 35 8.27 28.57 -0.75
CA LYS A 35 9.40 28.99 0.13
C LYS A 35 10.65 28.12 -0.03
N LYS A 36 10.51 26.84 -0.37
CA LYS A 36 11.66 25.94 -0.61
C LYS A 36 12.37 26.20 -1.94
N LYS A 37 11.67 26.73 -2.96
CA LYS A 37 12.29 27.02 -4.26
C LYS A 37 13.17 28.28 -4.24
N ASP A 38 12.85 29.25 -3.39
CA ASP A 38 13.64 30.49 -3.29
C ASP A 38 14.96 30.31 -2.53
N SER A 39 15.10 29.26 -1.70
CA SER A 39 16.34 28.99 -0.94
C SER A 39 17.40 28.18 -1.69
N ALA A 40 17.10 27.65 -2.89
CA ALA A 40 18.02 26.80 -3.66
C ALA A 40 18.85 27.53 -4.75
N LYS A 41 18.76 28.86 -4.85
CA LYS A 41 19.38 29.64 -5.96
C LYS A 41 20.79 30.20 -5.69
N GLY A 42 21.49 29.75 -4.65
CA GLY A 42 22.79 30.29 -4.28
C GLY A 42 23.80 29.24 -3.80
N LYS A 43 24.42 28.52 -4.74
CA LYS A 43 25.78 27.94 -4.58
C LYS A 43 26.31 27.49 -5.95
N GLY A 44 27.24 28.28 -6.48
CA GLY A 44 27.88 28.06 -7.77
C GLY A 44 29.03 27.04 -7.73
N ILE A 45 29.18 26.38 -8.88
CA ILE A 45 30.41 26.16 -9.67
C ILE A 45 31.69 25.77 -8.91
N HIS A 46 32.12 24.52 -9.10
CA HIS A 46 33.50 24.25 -9.53
C HIS A 46 33.54 23.09 -10.53
N SER A 47 34.08 23.40 -11.71
CA SER A 47 34.50 22.53 -12.78
C SER A 47 35.74 21.71 -12.38
N ILE A 48 35.86 20.47 -12.87
CA ILE A 48 37.10 19.93 -13.45
C ILE A 48 36.77 18.69 -14.29
N SER A 49 37.43 18.68 -15.44
CA SER A 49 37.42 17.76 -16.57
C SER A 49 37.97 16.36 -16.25
N GLY A 50 37.39 15.35 -16.90
CA GLY A 50 37.97 14.01 -17.02
C GLY A 50 37.41 13.29 -18.23
N VAL A 51 38.01 13.52 -19.39
CA VAL A 51 37.80 12.77 -20.63
C VAL A 51 38.37 11.37 -20.46
N ASN A 52 37.57 10.33 -20.72
CA ASN A 52 38.08 9.05 -21.22
C ASN A 52 36.98 8.30 -21.98
N ASN A 53 37.11 8.30 -23.29
CA ASN A 53 36.42 7.40 -24.21
C ASN A 53 37.03 5.99 -24.07
N ASN A 54 36.21 4.96 -23.89
CA ASN A 54 36.36 3.77 -24.72
C ASN A 54 35.11 2.89 -24.81
N ASN A 55 34.90 2.47 -26.05
CA ASN A 55 33.75 1.78 -26.62
C ASN A 55 33.47 0.36 -26.11
N ASN A 56 32.21 -0.02 -26.36
CA ASN A 56 31.69 -1.36 -26.68
C ASN A 56 31.24 -2.28 -25.54
N LYS A 57 29.92 -2.31 -25.30
CA LYS A 57 29.17 -3.58 -25.35
C LYS A 57 27.67 -3.39 -25.61
N ARG A 58 27.18 -4.22 -26.54
CA ARG A 58 25.81 -4.38 -27.02
C ARG A 58 24.80 -4.59 -25.89
N GLY A 59 23.61 -4.01 -26.07
CA GLY A 59 22.42 -4.26 -25.26
C GLY A 59 21.40 -3.16 -25.54
N GLY A 60 20.69 -3.27 -26.65
CA GLY A 60 19.60 -2.37 -26.98
C GLY A 60 18.36 -2.82 -26.23
N ASP A 61 18.09 -2.14 -25.12
CA ASP A 61 16.80 -2.01 -24.44
C ASP A 61 16.86 -0.66 -23.68
N ASP A 62 15.69 -0.14 -23.31
CA ASP A 62 15.49 1.03 -22.44
C ASP A 62 15.42 2.42 -23.09
N GLU A 63 14.56 2.57 -24.10
CA GLU A 63 13.65 3.73 -24.12
C GLU A 63 12.44 3.44 -23.22
N LYS A 64 12.67 3.34 -21.91
CA LYS A 64 11.58 3.50 -20.94
C LYS A 64 11.66 4.93 -20.41
N ALA A 65 11.10 5.83 -21.21
CA ALA A 65 10.81 7.20 -20.83
C ALA A 65 10.19 7.19 -19.43
N VAL A 66 10.88 7.86 -18.51
CA VAL A 66 10.43 8.13 -17.15
C VAL A 66 9.22 9.05 -17.27
N LEU A 67 8.05 8.44 -17.40
CA LEU A 67 6.79 9.08 -17.10
C LEU A 67 6.85 9.34 -15.59
N LEU A 68 7.09 10.61 -15.23
CA LEU A 68 6.67 11.14 -13.94
C LEU A 68 5.15 11.02 -13.92
N GLU A 69 4.66 9.83 -13.55
CA GLU A 69 3.26 9.58 -13.27
C GLU A 69 2.88 10.57 -12.18
N GLU A 70 1.89 11.40 -12.53
CA GLU A 70 1.09 12.16 -11.61
C GLU A 70 0.83 11.27 -10.38
N GLU A 71 1.10 11.80 -9.18
CA GLU A 71 0.68 11.16 -7.94
C GLU A 71 -0.86 11.11 -7.96
N GLU A 72 -1.43 10.17 -8.70
CA GLU A 72 -2.81 9.79 -8.55
C GLU A 72 -2.97 9.50 -7.07
N ASP A 73 -3.88 10.21 -6.41
CA ASP A 73 -4.24 10.00 -5.01
C ASP A 73 -4.70 8.54 -4.87
N VAL A 74 -3.76 7.61 -4.71
CA VAL A 74 -4.04 6.19 -4.56
C VAL A 74 -4.71 6.06 -3.22
N GLU A 75 -6.04 5.91 -3.24
CA GLU A 75 -6.86 5.75 -2.04
C GLU A 75 -6.25 4.65 -1.17
N LEU A 76 -5.73 5.00 0.01
CA LEU A 76 -5.10 4.05 0.93
C LEU A 76 -6.14 3.51 1.91
N GLU A 77 -6.09 2.22 2.21
CA GLU A 77 -6.89 1.69 3.32
C GLU A 77 -6.29 2.14 4.66
N GLU A 78 -7.12 2.26 5.70
CA GLU A 78 -6.70 2.74 7.03
C GLU A 78 -5.49 2.00 7.60
N PHE A 79 -5.40 0.68 7.37
CA PHE A 79 -4.29 -0.14 7.86
C PHE A 79 -2.98 0.08 7.08
N GLU A 80 -3.00 0.77 5.94
CA GLU A 80 -1.80 1.09 5.16
C GLU A 80 -1.17 2.42 5.58
N ILE A 81 -1.93 3.29 6.26
CA ILE A 81 -1.48 4.62 6.64
C ILE A 81 -0.40 4.50 7.73
N GLY A 82 0.77 5.09 7.47
CA GLY A 82 1.89 5.09 8.42
C GLY A 82 2.62 3.75 8.55
N VAL A 83 2.33 2.78 7.69
CA VAL A 83 3.00 1.46 7.69
C VAL A 83 4.14 1.43 6.68
N SER A 84 5.10 0.53 6.89
CA SER A 84 6.23 0.30 5.99
C SER A 84 5.80 0.09 4.53
N GLN A 85 6.63 0.59 3.61
CA GLN A 85 6.49 0.40 2.16
C GLN A 85 6.54 -1.08 1.73
N PHE A 86 7.05 -1.97 2.59
CA PHE A 86 7.16 -3.39 2.31
C PHE A 86 6.12 -4.21 3.07
N VAL A 87 5.73 -5.34 2.49
CA VAL A 87 4.85 -6.35 3.10
C VAL A 87 5.52 -7.72 3.06
N THR A 88 5.30 -8.52 4.09
CA THR A 88 5.77 -9.92 4.10
C THR A 88 4.88 -10.80 3.22
N LYS A 89 5.38 -11.95 2.77
CA LYS A 89 4.56 -12.98 2.07
C LYS A 89 3.25 -13.27 2.80
N ARG A 90 3.32 -13.47 4.12
CA ARG A 90 2.15 -13.78 4.95
C ARG A 90 1.14 -12.64 4.95
N GLU A 91 1.60 -11.40 5.12
CA GLU A 91 0.75 -10.22 5.11
C GLU A 91 0.08 -10.02 3.74
N ALA A 92 0.82 -10.21 2.64
CA ALA A 92 0.27 -10.14 1.29
C ALA A 92 -0.86 -11.17 1.06
N MET A 93 -0.70 -12.39 1.57
CA MET A 93 -1.73 -13.43 1.45
C MET A 93 -2.95 -13.18 2.34
N GLN A 94 -2.74 -12.72 3.58
CA GLN A 94 -3.80 -12.57 4.58
C GLN A 94 -4.58 -11.27 4.39
N THR A 95 -3.88 -10.15 4.19
CA THR A 95 -4.48 -8.81 4.15
C THR A 95 -4.97 -8.44 2.76
N TYR A 96 -4.18 -8.77 1.72
CA TYR A 96 -4.48 -8.43 0.32
C TYR A 96 -5.07 -9.61 -0.47
N CYS A 97 -5.32 -10.74 0.20
CA CYS A 97 -5.99 -11.90 -0.38
C CYS A 97 -5.34 -12.49 -1.64
N LEU A 98 -4.04 -12.24 -1.86
CA LEU A 98 -3.30 -12.77 -3.01
C LEU A 98 -2.86 -14.22 -2.79
N PRO A 99 -2.99 -15.12 -3.79
CA PRO A 99 -2.47 -16.47 -3.70
C PRO A 99 -0.96 -16.48 -3.92
N ASP A 100 -0.32 -17.57 -3.49
CA ASP A 100 1.14 -17.72 -3.61
C ASP A 100 1.64 -17.67 -5.05
N ALA A 101 0.88 -18.25 -5.99
CA ALA A 101 1.18 -18.21 -7.43
C ALA A 101 1.23 -16.78 -8.00
N THR A 102 0.48 -15.83 -7.42
CA THR A 102 0.59 -14.42 -7.84
C THR A 102 1.80 -13.75 -7.19
N LEU A 103 2.17 -14.13 -5.98
CA LEU A 103 3.33 -13.59 -5.28
C LEU A 103 4.66 -14.04 -5.89
N SER A 104 4.71 -15.23 -6.49
CA SER A 104 5.93 -15.75 -7.12
C SER A 104 6.43 -14.91 -8.31
N ILE A 105 5.54 -14.14 -8.93
CA ILE A 105 5.85 -13.25 -10.06
C ILE A 105 5.95 -11.76 -9.65
N CYS A 106 5.81 -11.45 -8.36
CA CYS A 106 5.97 -10.09 -7.84
C CYS A 106 7.45 -9.80 -7.54
N PRO A 107 7.92 -8.55 -7.75
CA PRO A 107 9.25 -8.17 -7.31
C PRO A 107 9.35 -8.21 -5.78
N PHE A 108 10.47 -8.74 -5.26
CA PHE A 108 10.73 -8.83 -3.83
C PHE A 108 12.20 -8.58 -3.51
N ILE A 109 12.43 -8.21 -2.25
CA ILE A 109 13.75 -8.14 -1.63
C ILE A 109 13.84 -9.24 -0.59
N GLU A 110 14.94 -9.99 -0.58
CA GLU A 110 15.21 -10.98 0.45
C GLU A 110 15.96 -10.36 1.64
N ARG A 111 15.58 -10.77 2.84
CA ARG A 111 16.23 -10.39 4.09
C ARG A 111 16.33 -11.60 5.01
N ASP A 112 17.30 -11.58 5.93
CA ASP A 112 17.36 -12.57 6.99
C ASP A 112 16.07 -12.53 7.83
N ASN A 113 15.62 -13.71 8.28
CA ASN A 113 14.43 -13.78 9.11
C ASN A 113 14.72 -13.18 10.50
N PRO A 114 13.97 -12.15 10.94
CA PRO A 114 14.27 -11.43 12.18
C PRO A 114 14.10 -12.28 13.44
N ARG A 115 13.37 -13.41 13.37
CA ARG A 115 13.19 -14.31 14.50
C ARG A 115 14.35 -15.29 14.66
N ASN A 116 14.92 -15.76 13.55
CA ASN A 116 16.03 -16.71 13.55
C ASN A 116 16.74 -16.67 12.19
N LYS A 117 18.03 -16.30 12.20
CA LYS A 117 18.85 -16.19 10.99
C LYS A 117 19.05 -17.51 10.25
N ASN A 118 18.93 -18.65 10.94
CA ASN A 118 19.09 -19.98 10.34
C ASN A 118 17.81 -20.47 9.62
N TRP A 119 16.70 -19.73 9.71
CA TRP A 119 15.51 -20.03 8.93
C TRP A 119 15.62 -19.47 7.51
N ASN A 120 14.75 -19.95 6.61
CA ASN A 120 14.65 -19.43 5.26
C ASN A 120 14.52 -17.90 5.26
N THR A 121 15.19 -17.26 4.30
CA THR A 121 15.14 -15.82 4.10
C THR A 121 13.70 -15.36 3.91
N MET A 122 13.40 -14.20 4.49
CA MET A 122 12.10 -13.56 4.40
C MET A 122 12.02 -12.76 3.11
N LYS A 123 10.95 -12.99 2.34
CA LYS A 123 10.62 -12.20 1.15
C LYS A 123 9.77 -10.99 1.54
N LEU A 124 10.24 -9.81 1.16
CA LEU A 124 9.59 -8.51 1.34
C LEU A 124 9.16 -7.97 -0.02
N PHE A 125 7.85 -7.79 -0.21
CA PHE A 125 7.27 -7.29 -1.45
C PHE A 125 6.94 -5.80 -1.32
N TYR A 126 6.96 -5.06 -2.42
CA TYR A 126 6.51 -3.67 -2.44
C TYR A 126 4.99 -3.60 -2.24
N ARG A 127 4.55 -2.82 -1.25
CA ARG A 127 3.13 -2.68 -0.89
C ARG A 127 2.31 -2.10 -2.05
N SER A 128 2.89 -1.16 -2.82
CA SER A 128 2.26 -0.58 -4.02
C SER A 128 1.92 -1.64 -5.07
N ASP A 129 2.86 -2.52 -5.42
CA ASP A 129 2.64 -3.59 -6.39
C ASP A 129 1.62 -4.63 -5.90
N ILE A 130 1.69 -4.98 -4.62
CA ILE A 130 0.75 -5.91 -3.99
C ILE A 130 -0.66 -5.32 -3.99
N ARG A 131 -0.81 -4.05 -3.64
CA ARG A 131 -2.09 -3.32 -3.69
C ARG A 131 -2.65 -3.29 -5.11
N ARG A 132 -1.85 -2.92 -6.11
CA ARG A 132 -2.26 -2.87 -7.52
C ARG A 132 -2.81 -4.23 -7.97
N ARG A 133 -2.04 -5.31 -7.77
CA ARG A 133 -2.44 -6.67 -8.17
C ARG A 133 -3.66 -7.19 -7.42
N ALA A 134 -3.80 -6.83 -6.14
CA ALA A 134 -4.96 -7.21 -5.35
C ALA A 134 -6.24 -6.54 -5.86
N ARG A 135 -6.17 -5.23 -6.17
CA ARG A 135 -7.29 -4.48 -6.77
C ARG A 135 -7.63 -5.01 -8.15
N GLU A 136 -6.64 -5.25 -9.00
CA GLU A 136 -6.83 -5.83 -10.33
C GLU A 136 -7.56 -7.18 -10.25
N ARG A 137 -7.11 -8.06 -9.35
CA ARG A 137 -7.69 -9.40 -9.18
C ARG A 137 -9.15 -9.39 -8.69
N HIS A 138 -9.47 -8.49 -7.76
CA HIS A 138 -10.75 -8.50 -7.06
C HIS A 138 -11.73 -7.42 -7.52
N GLY A 139 -11.44 -6.71 -8.63
CA GLY A 139 -12.34 -5.69 -9.17
C GLY A 139 -12.36 -4.39 -8.36
N GLY A 140 -11.20 -3.97 -7.88
CA GLY A 140 -10.99 -2.72 -7.14
C GLY A 140 -10.93 -2.91 -5.62
N ILE A 141 -11.03 -1.79 -4.90
CA ILE A 141 -10.95 -1.75 -3.43
C ILE A 141 -12.16 -2.45 -2.78
N LEU A 142 -13.36 -2.23 -3.31
CA LEU A 142 -14.60 -2.79 -2.76
C LEU A 142 -14.60 -4.33 -2.82
N GLY A 143 -14.28 -4.91 -3.98
CA GLY A 143 -14.25 -6.36 -4.11
C GLY A 143 -13.14 -7.02 -3.27
N LEU A 144 -12.01 -6.34 -3.05
CA LEU A 144 -10.98 -6.81 -2.11
C LEU A 144 -11.51 -6.85 -0.66
N VAL A 145 -12.25 -5.82 -0.24
CA VAL A 145 -12.88 -5.78 1.09
C VAL A 145 -13.92 -6.89 1.24
N GLU A 146 -14.75 -7.10 0.23
CA GLU A 146 -15.74 -8.19 0.21
C GLU A 146 -15.09 -9.58 0.33
N GLU A 147 -14.02 -9.84 -0.42
CA GLU A 147 -13.28 -11.10 -0.34
C GLU A 147 -12.65 -11.30 1.04
N ARG A 148 -12.10 -10.24 1.64
CA ARG A 148 -11.57 -10.29 3.02
C ARG A 148 -12.68 -10.65 4.02
N ASN A 149 -13.85 -10.03 3.91
CA ASN A 149 -15.01 -10.31 4.76
C ASN A 149 -15.54 -11.74 4.55
N LYS A 150 -15.56 -12.23 3.31
CA LYS A 150 -15.91 -13.61 2.98
C LYS A 150 -14.97 -14.62 3.62
N ARG A 151 -13.65 -14.38 3.61
CA ARG A 151 -12.66 -15.24 4.30
C ARG A 151 -12.84 -15.22 5.81
N LYS A 152 -13.05 -14.04 6.41
CA LYS A 152 -13.33 -13.89 7.85
C LYS A 152 -14.59 -14.65 8.27
N ARG A 153 -15.67 -14.54 7.49
CA ARG A 153 -16.92 -15.28 7.74
C ARG A 153 -16.72 -16.79 7.70
N LYS A 154 -16.03 -17.30 6.67
CA LYS A 154 -15.68 -18.73 6.56
C LYS A 154 -14.76 -19.21 7.68
N GLN A 155 -13.88 -18.36 8.18
CA GLN A 155 -13.06 -18.68 9.33
C GLN A 155 -13.93 -18.77 10.60
N LEU A 156 -14.75 -17.76 10.84
CA LEU A 156 -15.67 -17.73 11.98
C LEU A 156 -16.60 -18.93 12.01
N GLU A 157 -17.16 -19.32 10.87
CA GLU A 157 -18.04 -20.50 10.75
C GLU A 157 -17.33 -21.80 11.13
N ARG A 158 -16.11 -22.01 10.62
CA ARG A 158 -15.27 -23.17 10.99
C ARG A 158 -14.91 -23.16 12.46
N ASP A 159 -14.55 -22.00 13.00
CA ASP A 159 -14.21 -21.85 14.41
C ASP A 159 -15.44 -22.15 15.29
N LEU A 160 -16.63 -21.68 14.91
CA LEU A 160 -17.87 -22.02 15.60
C LEU A 160 -18.15 -23.52 15.58
N GLU A 161 -17.99 -24.18 14.42
CA GLU A 161 -18.20 -25.61 14.29
C GLU A 161 -17.22 -26.43 15.15
N ASN A 162 -15.94 -26.09 15.13
CA ASN A 162 -14.91 -26.73 15.94
C ASN A 162 -15.15 -26.55 17.45
N ASN A 163 -15.75 -25.42 17.84
CA ASN A 163 -15.96 -25.07 19.26
C ASN A 163 -17.28 -25.62 19.85
N LYS A 164 -18.19 -26.22 19.05
CA LYS A 164 -19.52 -26.70 19.52
C LYS A 164 -19.43 -27.73 20.66
N ASP A 165 -18.37 -28.53 20.69
CA ASP A 165 -18.24 -29.66 21.63
C ASP A 165 -17.23 -29.42 22.77
N ILE A 166 -16.59 -28.25 22.82
CA ILE A 166 -15.62 -27.92 23.87
C ILE A 166 -16.26 -27.96 25.26
N PHE A 167 -17.50 -27.48 25.39
CA PHE A 167 -18.19 -27.41 26.67
C PHE A 167 -18.90 -28.70 27.09
N LYS A 168 -18.97 -29.71 26.20
CA LYS A 168 -19.63 -30.99 26.53
C LYS A 168 -18.72 -31.98 27.27
N ARG A 169 -17.40 -31.82 27.20
CA ARG A 169 -16.44 -32.78 27.77
C ARG A 169 -16.17 -32.64 29.28
N ASN A 170 -16.60 -31.55 29.91
CA ASN A 170 -16.28 -31.28 31.33
C ASN A 170 -17.41 -31.63 32.31
N LYS A 171 -18.26 -32.60 31.97
CA LYS A 171 -19.33 -33.08 32.86
C LYS A 171 -18.96 -34.46 33.43
N THR A 172 -17.96 -34.46 34.30
CA THR A 172 -17.58 -35.54 35.23
C THR A 172 -17.23 -34.88 36.54
#